data_AF-A0A8H9HWE8-F1
#
_entry.id   AF-A0A8H9HWE8-F1
#
_cell.length_a   1.000
_cell.length_b   1.000
_cell.length_c   1.000
_cell.angle_alpha   90.00
_cell.angle_beta   90.00
_cell.angle_gamma   90.00
#
_symmetry.space_group_name_H-M   'P 1'
#
loop_
_entity.id
_entity.type
_entity.pdbx_description
1 polymer ?
#
loop_
_entity_poly.entity_id
_entity_poly.type
_entity_poly.pdbx_seq_one_letter_code
_entity_poly.pdbx_strand_id
1 'polypeptide(L)'
;MAPLCRPDASRSWYGCFVPLPTFTEAWAAEFDRMGQRTGLLRHLESLPWKAPESVQVLIHDEEDDCFGLWMMRDGRLTEIPVPGHRRLHPLAPSTEFVPAPGLLWRAATPVPAGFSEERRDPRPAW
;
A
#
# COMPACT_ATOMS: atom_id res chain seq x y z
N MET A 1 -14.87 4.27 8.87
CA MET A 1 -13.66 4.00 9.70
C MET A 1 -13.89 3.09 10.89
N ALA A 2 -14.94 3.23 11.70
CA ALA A 2 -15.10 2.47 12.95
C ALA A 2 -14.81 0.93 12.88
N PRO A 3 -15.21 0.19 11.84
CA PRO A 3 -14.86 -1.24 11.72
C PRO A 3 -13.35 -1.50 11.59
N LEU A 4 -12.60 -0.58 10.99
CA LEU A 4 -11.15 -0.67 10.78
C LEU A 4 -10.34 -0.35 12.06
N CYS A 5 -10.97 0.22 13.08
CA CYS A 5 -10.36 0.62 14.34
C CYS A 5 -10.42 -0.46 15.43
N ARG A 6 -10.90 -1.66 15.09
CA ARG A 6 -11.08 -2.76 16.05
C ARG A 6 -10.48 -4.04 15.48
N PRO A 7 -10.01 -4.99 16.31
CA PRO A 7 -9.58 -6.30 15.82
C PRO A 7 -10.73 -7.05 15.15
N ASP A 8 -10.45 -7.77 14.08
CA ASP A 8 -11.42 -8.60 13.35
C ASP A 8 -10.64 -9.67 12.61
N ALA A 9 -10.80 -10.90 13.07
CA ALA A 9 -10.10 -12.09 12.60
C ALA A 9 -10.60 -12.61 11.24
N SER A 10 -11.70 -12.06 10.71
CA SER A 10 -12.20 -12.41 9.38
C SER A 10 -11.46 -11.69 8.23
N ARG A 11 -10.64 -10.67 8.55
CA ARG A 11 -9.84 -9.94 7.57
C ARG A 11 -8.61 -10.75 7.16
N SER A 12 -8.22 -10.60 5.90
CA SER A 12 -6.98 -11.17 5.36
C SER A 12 -5.71 -10.46 5.82
N TRP A 13 -5.86 -9.24 6.37
CA TRP A 13 -4.78 -8.42 6.90
C TRP A 13 -4.95 -8.25 8.42
N TYR A 14 -3.86 -8.01 9.14
CA TYR A 14 -3.82 -7.91 10.59
C TYR A 14 -3.42 -6.50 11.03
N GLY A 15 -4.28 -5.84 11.81
CA GLY A 15 -4.00 -4.53 12.37
C GLY A 15 -5.27 -3.73 12.68
N CYS A 16 -5.09 -2.59 13.34
CA CYS A 16 -6.16 -1.64 13.63
C CYS A 16 -5.69 -0.23 13.28
N PHE A 17 -6.57 0.53 12.62
CA PHE A 17 -6.34 1.94 12.38
C PHE A 17 -6.61 2.74 13.65
N VAL A 18 -5.65 3.58 14.02
CA VAL A 18 -5.77 4.54 15.12
C VAL A 18 -5.95 5.96 14.57
N PRO A 19 -6.81 6.79 15.17
CA PRO A 19 -6.98 8.17 14.70
C PRO A 19 -5.70 8.98 14.92
N LEU A 20 -5.35 9.81 13.94
CA LEU A 20 -4.26 10.77 14.08
C LEU A 20 -4.78 12.02 14.78
N PRO A 21 -4.29 12.38 15.98
CA PRO A 21 -4.91 13.43 16.80
C PRO A 21 -4.99 14.81 16.14
N THR A 22 -4.09 15.09 15.22
CA THR A 22 -3.94 16.40 14.54
C THR A 22 -4.88 16.55 13.34
N PHE A 23 -5.53 15.48 12.88
CA PHE A 23 -6.35 15.47 11.67
C PHE A 23 -7.71 14.84 11.96
N THR A 24 -8.79 15.54 11.63
CA THR A 24 -10.17 15.09 11.92
C THR A 24 -10.59 13.84 11.14
N GLU A 25 -9.96 13.59 9.99
CA GLU A 25 -10.30 12.47 9.10
C GLU A 25 -9.05 11.71 8.62
N ALA A 26 -8.07 11.54 9.51
CA ALA A 26 -6.91 10.71 9.23
C ALA A 26 -6.70 9.62 10.27
N TRP A 27 -6.25 8.47 9.79
CA TRP A 27 -5.95 7.31 10.61
C TRP A 27 -4.66 6.65 10.11
N ALA A 28 -3.93 6.02 11.02
CA ALA A 28 -2.73 5.29 10.71
C ALA A 28 -2.79 3.86 11.25
N ALA A 29 -2.10 2.94 10.59
CA ALA A 29 -1.82 1.60 11.07
C ALA A 29 -0.36 1.29 10.71
N GLU A 30 0.35 0.65 11.62
CA GLU A 30 1.73 0.19 11.42
C GLU A 30 1.72 -1.33 11.30
N PHE A 31 2.62 -1.85 10.45
CA PHE A 31 2.74 -3.28 10.18
C PHE A 31 4.21 -3.66 10.29
N ASP A 32 4.53 -4.59 11.20
CA ASP A 32 5.91 -5.07 11.40
C ASP A 32 6.39 -5.96 10.26
N ARG A 33 5.46 -6.55 9.50
CA ARG A 33 5.77 -7.49 8.42
C ARG A 33 4.88 -7.23 7.21
N MET A 34 5.48 -7.26 6.01
CA MET A 34 4.75 -7.15 4.74
C MET A 34 3.54 -8.10 4.65
N GLY A 35 3.66 -9.32 5.19
CA GLY A 35 2.57 -10.29 5.18
C GLY A 35 1.32 -9.81 5.93
N GLN A 36 1.45 -8.99 6.98
CA GLN A 36 0.34 -8.50 7.79
C GLN A 36 -0.57 -7.53 7.04
N ARG A 37 -0.06 -6.80 6.05
CA ARG A 37 -0.85 -5.87 5.23
C ARG A 37 -1.45 -6.51 3.97
N THR A 38 -1.26 -7.82 3.75
CA THR A 38 -1.77 -8.53 2.57
C THR A 38 -3.29 -8.46 2.49
N GLY A 39 -3.85 -7.99 1.37
CA GLY A 39 -5.29 -7.82 1.22
C GLY A 39 -5.83 -6.51 1.76
N LEU A 40 -4.99 -5.64 2.37
CA LEU A 40 -5.43 -4.36 2.93
C LEU A 40 -6.05 -3.47 1.84
N LEU A 41 -5.35 -3.26 0.73
CA LEU A 41 -5.87 -2.36 -0.31
C LEU A 41 -7.14 -2.92 -0.95
N ARG A 42 -7.22 -4.23 -1.18
CA ARG A 42 -8.45 -4.87 -1.65
C ARG A 42 -9.59 -4.70 -0.65
N HIS A 43 -9.31 -4.86 0.65
CA HIS A 43 -10.31 -4.67 1.68
C HIS A 43 -10.79 -3.21 1.69
N LEU A 44 -9.89 -2.23 1.67
CA LEU A 44 -10.23 -0.81 1.60
C LEU A 44 -11.02 -0.49 0.33
N GLU A 45 -10.63 -1.01 -0.83
CA GLU A 45 -11.36 -0.88 -2.09
C GLU A 45 -12.81 -1.38 -1.98
N SER A 46 -13.04 -2.48 -1.25
CA SER A 46 -14.36 -3.10 -1.10
C SER A 46 -15.33 -2.36 -0.16
N LEU A 47 -14.84 -1.40 0.62
CA LEU A 47 -15.66 -0.73 1.62
C LEU A 47 -16.66 0.23 0.96
N PRO A 48 -17.88 0.36 1.51
CA PRO A 48 -18.90 1.27 1.00
C PRO A 48 -18.60 2.71 1.45
N TRP A 49 -17.51 3.29 0.92
CA TRP A 49 -17.15 4.68 1.21
C TRP A 49 -18.26 5.63 0.79
N LYS A 50 -18.59 6.59 1.66
CA LYS A 50 -19.61 7.61 1.37
C LYS A 50 -19.20 8.54 0.22
N ALA A 51 -17.90 8.83 0.12
CA ALA A 51 -17.26 9.63 -0.92
C ALA A 51 -15.96 8.92 -1.35
N PRO A 52 -16.02 7.90 -2.21
CA PRO A 52 -14.84 7.12 -2.61
C PRO A 52 -13.72 8.01 -3.16
N GLU A 53 -14.05 9.05 -3.92
CA GLU A 53 -13.12 10.00 -4.53
C GLU A 53 -12.28 10.80 -3.52
N SER A 54 -12.74 10.90 -2.26
CA SER A 54 -12.00 11.55 -1.18
C SER A 54 -11.07 10.59 -0.43
N VAL A 55 -11.13 9.29 -0.70
CA VAL A 55 -10.30 8.29 -0.03
C VAL A 55 -8.88 8.37 -0.58
N GLN A 56 -7.95 8.68 0.32
CA GLN A 56 -6.52 8.67 0.07
C GLN A 56 -5.87 7.65 1.01
N VAL A 57 -5.06 6.77 0.44
CA VAL A 57 -4.28 5.80 1.21
C VAL A 57 -2.81 6.08 0.95
N LEU A 58 -2.09 6.41 2.01
CA LEU A 58 -0.66 6.66 1.99
C LEU A 58 0.05 5.44 2.60
N ILE A 59 0.99 4.85 1.87
CA ILE A 59 1.79 3.71 2.36
C ILE A 59 3.25 4.04 2.17
N HIS A 60 4.04 3.74 3.20
CA HIS A 60 5.49 3.89 3.22
C HIS A 60 6.10 2.62 3.79
N ASP A 61 6.97 1.98 3.03
CA ASP A 61 7.86 0.93 3.51
C ASP A 61 9.17 1.52 4.05
N GLU A 62 9.94 0.80 4.86
CA GLU A 62 11.16 1.36 5.49
C GLU A 62 12.16 1.87 4.45
N GLU A 63 12.25 1.21 3.29
CA GLU A 63 13.17 1.58 2.21
C GLU A 63 12.54 2.47 1.11
N ASP A 64 11.30 2.91 1.26
CA ASP A 64 10.69 3.87 0.34
C ASP A 64 11.33 5.26 0.50
N ASP A 65 11.55 5.98 -0.61
CA ASP A 65 12.04 7.37 -0.58
C ASP A 65 10.96 8.35 -0.08
N CYS A 66 9.68 8.02 -0.31
CA CYS A 66 8.52 8.75 0.18
C CYS A 66 7.26 7.88 0.21
N PHE A 67 6.16 8.43 0.73
CA PHE A 67 4.87 7.74 0.73
C PHE A 67 4.36 7.56 -0.70
N GLY A 68 4.02 6.32 -1.06
CA GLY A 68 3.16 6.06 -2.19
C GLY A 68 1.73 6.54 -1.90
N LEU A 69 1.06 7.06 -2.94
CA LEU A 69 -0.32 7.53 -2.86
C LEU A 69 -1.23 6.60 -3.66
N TRP A 70 -2.31 6.15 -3.03
CA TRP A 70 -3.40 5.47 -3.70
C TRP A 70 -4.69 6.25 -3.53
N MET A 71 -5.47 6.33 -4.61
CA MET A 71 -6.77 6.97 -4.63
C MET A 71 -7.78 6.09 -5.34
N MET A 72 -9.05 6.20 -4.98
CA MET A 72 -10.12 5.54 -5.72
C MET A 72 -10.27 6.18 -7.10
N ARG A 73 -10.14 5.37 -8.16
CA ARG A 73 -10.42 5.73 -9.56
C ARG A 73 -11.22 4.61 -10.19
N ASP A 74 -12.37 4.96 -10.80
CA ASP A 74 -13.25 3.99 -11.46
C ASP A 74 -13.62 2.79 -10.58
N GLY A 75 -13.88 3.06 -9.29
CA GLY A 75 -14.23 2.04 -8.30
C GLY A 75 -13.05 1.18 -7.82
N ARG A 76 -11.80 1.54 -8.17
CA ARG A 76 -10.60 0.78 -7.81
C ARG A 76 -9.58 1.65 -7.11
N LEU A 77 -8.93 1.08 -6.09
CA LEU A 77 -7.85 1.77 -5.40
C LEU A 77 -6.58 1.69 -6.26
N THR A 78 -6.22 2.81 -6.88
CA THR A 78 -5.16 2.90 -7.89
C THR A 78 -4.01 3.73 -7.37
N GLU A 79 -2.79 3.21 -7.54
CA GLU A 79 -1.57 3.96 -7.24
C GLU A 79 -1.44 5.17 -8.18
N ILE A 80 -1.19 6.33 -7.61
CA ILE A 80 -0.98 7.58 -8.34
C ILE A 80 0.53 7.78 -8.54
N PRO A 81 1.02 7.95 -9.78
CA PRO A 81 2.42 8.21 -10.03
C PRO A 81 2.91 9.46 -9.29
N VAL A 82 3.97 9.31 -8.51
CA VAL A 82 4.63 10.43 -7.82
C VAL A 82 5.69 11.00 -8.76
N PRO A 83 5.63 12.30 -9.14
CA PRO A 83 6.63 12.91 -10.01
C PRO A 83 8.06 12.70 -9.49
N GLY A 84 8.97 12.34 -10.40
CA GLY A 84 10.37 12.10 -10.07
C GLY A 84 10.65 10.78 -9.33
N HIS A 85 9.67 9.88 -9.23
CA HIS A 85 9.82 8.56 -8.61
C HIS A 85 9.42 7.44 -9.57
N ARG A 86 9.89 6.23 -9.28
CA ARG A 86 9.63 4.99 -10.02
C ARG A 86 9.41 3.85 -9.05
N ARG A 87 8.67 2.82 -9.47
CA ARG A 87 8.49 1.61 -8.68
C ARG A 87 9.50 0.55 -9.11
N LEU A 88 10.33 0.12 -8.18
CA LEU A 88 11.36 -0.87 -8.39
C LEU A 88 10.98 -2.19 -7.72
N HIS A 89 11.09 -3.30 -8.44
CA HIS A 89 10.72 -4.62 -7.92
C HIS A 89 11.96 -5.50 -7.76
N PRO A 90 12.07 -6.25 -6.65
CA PRO A 90 13.09 -7.29 -6.52
C PRO A 90 12.77 -8.46 -7.45
N LEU A 91 13.60 -9.50 -7.44
CA LEU A 91 13.20 -10.77 -8.05
C LEU A 91 11.90 -11.25 -7.40
N ALA A 92 10.95 -11.68 -8.23
CA ALA A 92 9.69 -12.20 -7.73
C ALA A 92 9.97 -13.38 -6.78
N PRO A 93 9.35 -13.39 -5.58
CA PRO A 93 9.51 -14.51 -4.66
C PRO A 93 8.92 -15.79 -5.28
N SER A 94 9.22 -16.95 -4.69
CA SER A 94 8.50 -18.19 -5.03
C SER A 94 6.98 -17.98 -4.90
N THR A 95 6.20 -18.76 -5.63
CA THR A 95 4.72 -18.61 -5.71
C THR A 95 4.00 -18.75 -4.37
N GLU A 96 4.69 -19.23 -3.33
CA GLU A 96 4.21 -19.35 -1.95
C GLU A 96 3.94 -17.99 -1.29
N PHE A 97 4.65 -16.93 -1.71
CA PHE A 97 4.52 -15.60 -1.12
C PHE A 97 3.76 -14.64 -2.05
N VAL A 98 3.03 -13.72 -1.41
CA VAL A 98 2.42 -12.56 -2.07
C VAL A 98 3.54 -11.68 -2.64
N PRO A 99 3.34 -11.07 -3.81
CA PRO A 99 4.37 -10.20 -4.39
C PRO A 99 4.71 -9.04 -3.47
N ALA A 100 5.98 -8.63 -3.48
CA ALA A 100 6.37 -7.36 -2.89
C ALA A 100 5.75 -6.21 -3.71
N PRO A 101 5.23 -5.16 -3.08
CA PRO A 101 4.72 -3.99 -3.80
C PRO A 101 5.80 -3.22 -4.54
N GLY A 102 7.06 -3.51 -4.23
CA GLY A 102 8.23 -2.82 -4.75
C GLY A 102 8.55 -1.58 -3.94
N LEU A 103 9.73 -1.04 -4.20
CA LEU A 103 10.24 0.17 -3.59
C LEU A 103 9.85 1.38 -4.43
N LEU A 104 9.27 2.40 -3.81
CA LEU A 104 9.12 3.71 -4.41
C LEU A 104 10.45 4.45 -4.31
N TRP A 105 11.11 4.62 -5.45
CA TRP A 105 12.49 5.08 -5.51
C TRP A 105 12.62 6.36 -6.34
N ARG A 106 13.48 7.28 -5.90
CA ARG A 106 13.78 8.50 -6.64
C ARG A 106 14.40 8.17 -8.00
N ALA A 107 13.86 8.73 -9.08
CA ALA A 107 14.32 8.44 -10.44
C ALA A 107 15.74 8.97 -10.71
N ALA A 108 16.13 10.05 -10.02
CA ALA A 108 17.45 10.67 -10.14
C ALA A 108 18.58 9.90 -9.44
N THR A 109 18.27 8.92 -8.59
CA THR A 109 19.28 8.13 -7.87
C THR A 109 19.55 6.81 -8.59
N PRO A 110 20.77 6.24 -8.46
CA PRO A 110 21.07 4.92 -9.00
C PRO A 110 20.11 3.84 -8.50
N VAL A 111 19.78 2.88 -9.36
CA VAL A 111 18.96 1.72 -9.00
C VAL A 111 19.76 0.82 -8.05
N PRO A 112 19.21 0.42 -6.90
CA PRO A 112 19.86 -0.54 -6.01
C PRO A 112 20.06 -1.89 -6.70
N ALA A 113 21.16 -2.57 -6.38
CA ALA A 113 21.44 -3.90 -6.93
C ALA A 113 20.29 -4.88 -6.60
N GLY A 114 19.87 -5.66 -7.60
CA GLY A 114 18.79 -6.65 -7.44
C GLY A 114 17.37 -6.13 -7.74
N PHE A 115 17.21 -4.84 -8.02
CA PHE A 115 15.92 -4.23 -8.31
C PHE A 115 15.79 -3.79 -9.78
N SER A 116 14.57 -3.81 -10.33
CA SER A 116 14.24 -3.29 -11.66
C SER A 116 12.75 -2.99 -11.80
N GLU A 117 12.39 -2.05 -12.68
CA GLU A 117 10.99 -1.74 -13.04
C GLU A 117 10.35 -2.90 -13.84
N GLU A 118 11.14 -3.64 -14.62
CA GLU A 118 10.69 -4.72 -15.50
C GLU A 118 10.32 -6.00 -14.75
N ARG A 119 10.75 -6.12 -13.48
CA ARG A 119 10.55 -7.32 -12.65
C ARG A 119 9.22 -7.31 -11.89
N ARG A 120 8.32 -6.39 -12.23
CA ARG A 120 7.00 -6.30 -11.61
C ARG A 120 6.27 -7.63 -11.74
N ASP A 121 5.94 -8.23 -10.60
CA ASP A 121 5.05 -9.38 -10.57
C ASP A 121 3.66 -8.94 -11.09
N PRO A 122 3.05 -9.66 -12.03
CA PRO A 122 1.72 -9.32 -12.54
C PRO A 122 0.61 -9.55 -11.50
N ARG A 123 0.86 -10.36 -10.46
CA ARG A 123 -0.08 -10.56 -9.36
C ARG A 123 -0.15 -9.27 -8.52
N PRO A 124 -1.32 -8.94 -7.96
CA PRO A 124 -1.41 -7.80 -7.05
C PRO A 124 -0.59 -8.08 -5.78
N ALA A 125 0.24 -7.13 -5.40
CA ALA A 125 0.96 -7.13 -4.12
C ALA A 125 0.06 -6.86 -2.91
N TRP A 126 -1.25 -6.65 -3.15
CA TRP A 126 -2.20 -6.10 -2.20
C TRP A 126 -3.58 -6.76 -2.26
#